data_AF-A0A7C4QBJ2-F1
#
_entry.id   AF-A0A7C4QBJ2-F1
#
_cell.length_a   1.000
_cell.length_b   1.000
_cell.length_c   1.000
_cell.angle_alpha   90.00
_cell.angle_beta   90.00
_cell.angle_gamma   90.00
#
_symmetry.space_group_name_H-M   'P 1'
#
loop_
_entity.id
_entity.type
_entity.pdbx_description
1 polymer ?
#
loop_
_entity_poly.entity_id
_entity_poly.type
_entity_poly.pdbx_seq_one_letter_code
_entity_poly.pdbx_strand_id
1 'polypeptide(L)' 'MDINYRKCIVGKKLKGEYKGLFSYRTGDYRILYSKINDGILILRISHRKEVYK' A
#
# COMPACT_ATOMS: atom_id res chain seq x y z
N MET A 1 -17.85 10.79 -2.75
CA MET A 1 -17.28 10.06 -1.59
C MET A 1 -17.44 8.59 -1.95
N ASP A 2 -16.62 8.10 -2.87
CA ASP A 2 -16.96 6.89 -3.66
C ASP A 2 -15.88 5.84 -3.48
N ILE A 3 -15.98 5.04 -2.41
CA ILE A 3 -15.08 3.90 -2.20
C ILE A 3 -15.76 2.65 -2.78
N ASN A 4 -15.52 2.42 -4.07
CA ASN A 4 -15.86 1.18 -4.76
C ASN A 4 -15.03 0.00 -4.19
N TYR A 5 -15.59 -0.73 -3.22
CA TYR A 5 -14.96 -1.82 -2.45
C TYR A 5 -14.64 -3.12 -3.21
N ARG A 6 -14.65 -3.14 -4.55
CA ARG A 6 -14.43 -4.37 -5.34
C ARG A 6 -12.96 -4.69 -5.67
N LYS A 7 -12.01 -3.87 -5.23
CA LYS A 7 -10.58 -4.07 -5.52
C LYS A 7 -9.85 -4.60 -4.30
N CYS A 8 -9.06 -5.67 -4.49
CA CYS A 8 -8.29 -6.40 -3.47
C CYS A 8 -7.82 -5.49 -2.33
N ILE A 9 -8.51 -5.56 -1.18
CA ILE A 9 -8.34 -4.69 -0.01
C ILE A 9 -6.91 -4.77 0.55
N VAL A 10 -6.23 -5.89 0.30
CA VAL A 10 -4.88 -6.17 0.80
C VAL A 10 -3.80 -5.51 -0.07
N GLY A 11 -4.09 -5.05 -1.29
CA GLY A 11 -3.05 -4.52 -2.18
C GLY A 11 -2.07 -5.58 -2.69
N LYS A 12 -0.99 -5.12 -3.34
CA LYS A 12 -0.01 -5.98 -4.03
C LYS A 12 1.13 -6.36 -3.10
N LYS A 13 1.37 -7.66 -2.92
CA LYS A 13 2.58 -8.18 -2.27
C LYS A 13 3.82 -7.86 -3.11
N LEU A 14 4.85 -7.30 -2.50
CA LEU A 14 6.11 -6.97 -3.16
C LEU A 14 7.06 -8.18 -3.17
N LYS A 15 8.04 -8.14 -4.08
CA LYS A 15 9.02 -9.21 -4.33
C LYS A 15 10.44 -8.64 -4.22
N GLY A 16 11.44 -9.52 -4.23
CA GLY A 16 12.85 -9.13 -4.15
C GLY A 16 13.23 -8.59 -2.77
N GLU A 17 13.99 -7.50 -2.73
CA GLU A 17 14.41 -6.81 -1.51
C GLU A 17 13.23 -6.36 -0.62
N TYR A 18 12.05 -6.14 -1.19
CA TYR A 18 10.84 -5.74 -0.49
C TYR A 18 9.91 -6.91 -0.13
N LYS A 19 10.41 -8.16 -0.14
CA LYS A 19 9.60 -9.34 0.21
C LYS A 19 9.05 -9.19 1.63
N GLY A 20 7.74 -9.40 1.78
CA GLY A 20 7.03 -9.22 3.06
C GLY A 20 6.27 -7.90 3.16
N LEU A 21 6.56 -6.94 2.28
CA LEU A 21 5.83 -5.68 2.18
C LEU A 21 4.67 -5.77 1.20
N PHE A 22 3.72 -4.85 1.38
CA PHE A 22 2.52 -4.71 0.57
C PHE A 22 2.38 -3.27 0.11
N SER A 23 1.92 -3.09 -1.13
CA SER A 23 1.56 -1.80 -1.69
C SER A 23 0.06 -1.74 -1.94
N TYR A 24 -0.63 -0.89 -1.19
CA TYR A 24 -2.05 -0.61 -1.40
C TYR A 24 -2.23 0.74 -2.09
N ARG A 25 -3.17 0.81 -3.03
CA ARG A 25 -3.50 2.04 -3.74
C ARG A 25 -4.91 2.46 -3.37
N THR A 26 -5.03 3.69 -2.89
CA THR A 26 -6.32 4.33 -2.62
C THR A 26 -6.30 5.73 -3.24
N GLY A 27 -7.14 5.94 -4.26
CA GLY A 27 -7.10 7.15 -5.09
C GLY A 27 -5.70 7.45 -5.64
N ASP A 28 -5.20 8.63 -5.28
CA ASP A 28 -3.88 9.15 -5.65
C ASP A 28 -2.76 8.82 -4.65
N TYR A 29 -3.06 8.08 -3.59
CA TYR A 29 -2.09 7.68 -2.59
C TYR A 29 -1.66 6.22 -2.76
N ARG A 30 -0.39 5.97 -2.45
CA ARG A 30 0.18 4.63 -2.31
C ARG A 30 0.65 4.46 -0.87
N ILE A 31 0.19 3.38 -0.25
CA ILE A 31 0.56 2.98 1.11
C ILE A 31 1.49 1.79 1.00
N LEU A 32 2.70 1.93 1.52
CA LEU A 32 3.64 0.82 1.73
C LEU A 32 3.52 0.37 3.18
N TYR A 33 3.26 -0.90 3.40
CA TYR A 33 3.04 -1.44 4.73
C TYR A 33 3.51 -2.88 4.87
N SER A 34 3.66 -3.34 6.12
CA SER A 34 3.90 -4.74 6.48
C SER A 34 2.78 -5.26 7.36
N LYS A 35 2.53 -6.58 7.31
CA LYS A 35 1.66 -7.26 8.28
C LYS A 35 2.53 -7.79 9.41
N ILE A 36 2.17 -7.46 10.63
CA ILE A 36 2.75 -8.01 11.86
C ILE A 36 1.69 -8.86 12.57
N ASN A 37 2.08 -9.63 13.59
CA ASN A 37 1.19 -10.61 14.23
C ASN A 37 -0.16 -10.01 14.64
N ASP A 38 -0.14 -8.82 15.25
CA ASP A 38 -1.34 -8.19 15.81
C ASP A 38 -1.76 -6.92 15.06
N GLY A 39 -1.30 -6.72 13.82
CA GLY A 39 -1.68 -5.52 13.08
C GLY A 39 -0.94 -5.22 11.78
N ILE A 40 -1.00 -3.94 11.40
CA ILE A 40 -0.39 -3.40 10.19
C ILE A 40 0.59 -2.31 10.56
N LEU A 41 1.84 -2.45 10.12
CA LEU A 41 2.86 -1.41 10.23
C LEU A 41 2.91 -0.61 8.93
N ILE A 42 2.47 0.66 8.98
CA ILE A 42 2.57 1.58 7.85
C ILE A 42 3.98 2.14 7.79
N LEU A 43 4.68 1.90 6.68
CA LEU A 43 6.05 2.35 6.48
C LEU A 43 6.11 3.68 5.75
N ARG A 44 5.23 3.88 4.76
CA ARG A 44 5.19 5.11 3.97
C ARG A 44 3.81 5.33 3.37
N ILE A 45 3.37 6.57 3.38
CA ILE A 45 2.26 7.06 2.57
C ILE A 45 2.84 8.06 1.59
N SER A 46 2.61 7.86 0.30
CA SER A 46 3.09 8.79 -0.73
C SER A 46 1.99 9.13 -1.73
N HIS A 47 1.95 10.40 -2.14
CA HIS A 47 1.09 10.83 -3.22
C HIS A 47 1.72 10.46 -4.57
N ARG A 48 0.91 10.09 -5.57
CA ARG A 48 1.40 9.63 -6.88
C ARG A 48 2.27 10.66 -7.59
N LYS A 49 2.01 11.95 -7.37
CA LYS A 49 2.80 13.06 -7.95
C LYS A 49 4.18 13.21 -7.29
N GLU A 50 4.37 12.71 -6.09
CA GLU A 50 5.65 12.79 -5.36
C GLU A 50 6.59 11.62 -5.65
N VAL A 51 6.10 10.59 -6.35
CA VAL A 51 6.90 9.41 -6.74
C VAL A 51 7.75 9.69 -7.99
N TYR A 52 7.45 10.74 -8.76
CA TYR A 52 8.19 11.12 -9.98
C TYR A 52 9.07 12.37 -9.76
N LYS A 53 9.71 12.50 -8.59
CA LYS A 53 10.80 13.44 -8.37
C LYS A 53 12.10 12.68 -8.15
#